data_AF-V6TWG6-F1
#
_entry.id   AF-V6TWG6-F1
#
_cell.length_a   1.000
_cell.length_b   1.000
_cell.length_c   1.000
_cell.angle_alpha   90.00
_cell.angle_beta   90.00
_cell.angle_gamma   90.00
#
_symmetry.space_group_name_H-M   'P 1'
#
loop_
_entity.id
_entity.type
_entity.pdbx_description
1 polymer ?
#
loop_
_entity_poly.entity_id
_entity_poly.type
_entity_poly.pdbx_seq_one_letter_code
_entity_poly.pdbx_strand_id
1 'polypeptide(L)'
;MALEPSALPFQQIVSEDIGTKLESHQVLAPDLSHLFIADTSLCPTIRNMSLTWDELVSMDMNVNRECVTLSRFYLDHEDEYIGRVLPDYPRRVQGLSHEDIGLIFNNLLRCANALKMCETAIYLAIDIVHRILTQISIGKTSPYLLATALFVAQKVEPSQLGILPASRLLTKLFGENNTHFTSADLYGNEIVLLHYLDFHVETITSYHYVKFFSNAAGFTVQQKSLLHYLTQMCAMNPESYKYKPSALTAAGVVLVNEVFGLPRWTEKLHFFTTYSPEMLVSERGFILSTWVHITKLAQDDHPPAVFVKFSSHYFGNVSSLLSPIM
;
A
#
# COMPACT_ATOMS: atom_id res chain seq x y z
N MET A 1 2.74 -4.10 30.91
CA MET A 1 1.51 -3.68 31.61
C MET A 1 0.50 -3.31 30.53
N ALA A 2 -0.50 -4.16 30.32
CA ALA A 2 -1.48 -4.03 29.25
C ALA A 2 -2.38 -2.82 29.52
N LEU A 3 -2.46 -1.90 28.56
CA LEU A 3 -3.38 -0.76 28.58
C LEU A 3 -4.16 -0.78 27.28
N GLU A 4 -5.47 -0.95 27.42
CA GLU A 4 -6.43 -1.01 26.32
C GLU A 4 -6.47 0.30 25.50
N PRO A 5 -6.73 0.23 24.18
CA PRO A 5 -6.94 1.42 23.37
C PRO A 5 -8.36 1.96 23.60
N SER A 6 -8.40 3.11 24.27
CA SER A 6 -9.58 3.94 24.49
C SER A 6 -10.30 4.29 23.18
N ALA A 7 -11.61 4.11 23.21
CA ALA A 7 -12.54 4.44 22.14
C ALA A 7 -12.56 5.96 21.88
N LEU A 8 -12.34 6.35 20.63
CA LEU A 8 -12.80 7.64 20.11
C LEU A 8 -14.26 7.49 19.61
N PRO A 9 -15.10 8.53 19.75
CA PRO A 9 -16.54 8.42 19.56
C PRO A 9 -16.93 8.23 18.10
N PHE A 10 -17.67 7.16 17.85
CA PHE A 10 -17.98 6.56 16.54
C PHE A 10 -19.18 7.18 15.79
N GLN A 11 -19.59 8.42 16.10
CA GLN A 11 -20.98 8.83 15.82
C GLN A 11 -21.24 10.07 14.96
N GLN A 12 -20.26 10.67 14.26
CA GLN A 12 -20.56 11.88 13.46
C GLN A 12 -19.92 12.00 12.07
N ILE A 13 -19.33 10.96 11.48
CA ILE A 13 -18.72 11.05 10.12
C ILE A 13 -19.11 9.85 9.23
N VAL A 14 -20.32 9.32 9.43
CA VAL A 14 -20.97 8.31 8.55
C VAL A 14 -22.40 8.76 8.24
N SER A 15 -22.58 10.03 7.88
CA SER A 15 -23.89 10.59 7.51
C SER A 15 -23.93 11.19 6.11
N GLU A 16 -23.06 10.73 5.21
CA GLU A 16 -23.36 10.82 3.78
C GLU A 16 -23.38 9.39 3.24
N ASP A 17 -24.61 8.91 3.05
CA ASP A 17 -24.95 7.65 2.42
C ASP A 17 -24.19 7.49 1.10
N ILE A 18 -23.16 6.64 1.11
CA ILE A 18 -22.51 6.12 -0.11
C ILE A 18 -23.53 5.29 -0.94
N GLY A 19 -24.70 4.96 -0.37
CA GLY A 19 -25.67 4.02 -0.93
C GLY A 19 -26.83 4.59 -1.75
N THR A 20 -27.08 5.90 -1.84
CA THR A 20 -28.39 6.38 -2.35
C THR A 20 -28.44 6.91 -3.79
N LYS A 21 -27.40 6.71 -4.62
CA LYS A 21 -27.51 6.95 -6.08
C LYS A 21 -26.67 5.99 -6.90
N LEU A 22 -27.08 4.73 -7.07
CA LEU A 22 -26.49 3.87 -8.10
C LEU A 22 -27.47 2.77 -8.51
N GLU A 23 -28.38 3.09 -9.43
CA GLU A 23 -29.17 2.08 -10.13
C GLU A 23 -28.46 1.57 -11.38
N SER A 24 -28.64 0.26 -11.61
CA SER A 24 -28.38 -0.54 -12.80
C SER A 24 -26.92 -0.61 -13.30
N HIS A 25 -26.26 -1.75 -13.03
CA HIS A 25 -25.82 -2.71 -14.06
C HIS A 25 -25.13 -3.91 -13.36
N GLN A 26 -25.67 -5.10 -13.55
CA GLN A 26 -25.08 -6.38 -13.10
C GLN A 26 -23.81 -6.67 -13.91
N VAL A 27 -22.72 -7.00 -13.22
CA VAL A 27 -21.52 -7.57 -13.84
C VAL A 27 -21.86 -9.01 -14.24
N LEU A 28 -21.83 -9.33 -15.54
CA LEU A 28 -21.98 -10.71 -16.02
C LEU A 28 -20.76 -11.53 -15.58
N ALA A 29 -21.01 -12.69 -14.95
CA ALA A 29 -19.99 -13.65 -14.60
C ALA A 29 -19.37 -14.30 -15.85
N PRO A 30 -18.05 -14.53 -15.91
CA PRO A 30 -17.43 -15.24 -17.02
C PRO A 30 -17.69 -16.75 -16.94
N ASP A 31 -17.73 -17.40 -18.12
CA ASP A 31 -17.96 -18.84 -18.29
C ASP A 31 -16.78 -19.67 -17.74
N LEU A 32 -17.07 -20.58 -16.82
CA LEU A 32 -16.11 -21.38 -16.04
C LEU A 32 -15.64 -22.66 -16.74
N SER A 33 -16.01 -22.89 -18.00
CA SER A 33 -15.80 -24.16 -18.70
C SER A 33 -14.37 -24.45 -19.19
N HIS A 34 -13.40 -23.53 -18.99
CA HIS A 34 -12.03 -23.67 -19.52
C HIS A 34 -10.90 -23.77 -18.47
N LEU A 35 -11.21 -23.85 -17.18
CA LEU A 35 -10.19 -23.85 -16.12
C LEU A 35 -9.67 -25.27 -15.80
N PHE A 36 -8.76 -25.78 -16.64
CA PHE A 36 -7.81 -26.82 -16.23
C PHE A 36 -6.46 -26.16 -15.91
N ILE A 37 -6.11 -26.15 -14.62
CA ILE A 37 -4.79 -25.73 -14.14
C ILE A 37 -3.78 -26.79 -14.60
N ALA A 38 -2.85 -26.42 -15.48
CA ALA A 38 -1.66 -27.23 -15.76
C ALA A 38 -0.61 -26.94 -14.68
N ASP A 39 -0.03 -27.99 -14.11
CA ASP A 39 1.01 -27.93 -13.09
C ASP A 39 2.20 -27.07 -13.52
N THR A 40 2.29 -25.84 -13.01
CA THR A 40 3.52 -25.04 -13.04
C THR A 40 4.08 -24.94 -11.63
N SER A 41 5.33 -25.38 -11.48
CA SER A 41 6.07 -25.47 -10.22
C SER A 41 6.08 -24.14 -9.46
N LEU A 42 5.40 -24.13 -8.32
CA LEU A 42 5.38 -23.04 -7.34
C LEU A 42 6.70 -23.04 -6.56
N CYS A 43 7.50 -21.98 -6.79
CA CYS A 43 8.47 -21.33 -5.89
C CYS A 43 9.74 -20.91 -6.66
N PRO A 44 10.06 -19.60 -6.78
CA PRO A 44 11.39 -19.19 -7.19
C PRO A 44 12.40 -19.68 -6.15
N THR A 45 13.44 -20.38 -6.61
CA THR A 45 14.50 -20.92 -5.75
C THR A 45 15.27 -19.74 -5.15
N ILE A 46 15.28 -19.63 -3.82
CA ILE A 46 16.14 -18.66 -3.11
C ILE A 46 17.58 -18.94 -3.54
N ARG A 47 18.20 -18.05 -4.31
CA ARG A 47 19.62 -18.14 -4.64
C ARG A 47 20.40 -18.01 -3.33
N ASN A 48 21.02 -19.10 -2.87
CA ASN A 48 21.94 -19.08 -1.76
C ASN A 48 23.15 -18.22 -2.14
N MET A 49 23.18 -16.96 -1.67
CA MET A 49 24.34 -16.09 -1.83
C MET A 49 25.04 -15.89 -0.49
N SER A 50 26.36 -16.11 -0.49
CA SER A 50 27.23 -16.10 0.67
C SER A 50 27.57 -14.67 1.10
N LEU A 51 26.82 -14.14 2.06
CA LEU A 51 27.27 -13.02 2.88
C LEU A 51 28.19 -13.53 3.99
N THR A 52 29.41 -12.99 4.06
CA THR A 52 30.31 -13.24 5.18
C THR A 52 29.84 -12.44 6.40
N TRP A 53 29.59 -13.14 7.50
CA TRP A 53 29.06 -12.60 8.75
C TRP A 53 29.84 -11.42 9.33
N ASP A 54 31.13 -11.33 9.02
CA ASP A 54 32.03 -10.27 9.49
C ASP A 54 31.63 -8.87 8.97
N GLU A 55 31.01 -8.79 7.78
CA GLU A 55 30.50 -7.52 7.22
C GLU A 55 29.24 -7.02 7.95
N LEU A 56 28.39 -7.92 8.44
CA LEU A 56 27.14 -7.56 9.12
C LEU A 56 27.36 -7.15 10.57
N VAL A 57 28.29 -7.82 11.26
CA VAL A 57 28.64 -7.53 12.66
C VAL A 57 29.38 -6.19 12.79
N SER A 58 30.18 -5.81 11.80
CA SER A 58 30.90 -4.53 11.80
C SER A 58 30.00 -3.30 11.62
N MET A 59 28.74 -3.47 11.17
CA MET A 59 27.78 -2.37 10.93
C MET A 59 26.87 -2.02 12.13
N ASP A 60 27.10 -2.63 13.29
CA ASP A 60 26.40 -2.38 14.57
C ASP A 60 24.87 -2.31 14.41
N MET A 61 24.31 -3.38 13.84
CA MET A 61 22.87 -3.51 13.63
C MET A 61 22.34 -4.67 14.45
N ASN A 62 21.33 -4.38 15.27
CA ASN A 62 20.49 -5.40 15.91
C ASN A 62 19.49 -6.00 14.88
N VAL A 63 19.99 -6.38 13.70
CA VAL A 63 19.19 -6.90 12.58
C VAL A 63 19.49 -8.38 12.41
N ASN A 64 18.45 -9.19 12.57
CA ASN A 64 18.49 -10.62 12.30
C ASN A 64 19.01 -10.87 10.86
N ARG A 65 19.93 -11.82 10.67
CA ARG A 65 20.45 -12.21 9.35
C ARG A 65 19.34 -12.45 8.32
N GLU A 66 18.25 -13.07 8.78
CA GLU A 66 17.07 -13.40 7.97
C GLU A 66 16.42 -12.15 7.37
N CYS A 67 16.39 -11.05 8.12
CA CYS A 67 15.88 -9.75 7.68
C CYS A 67 16.70 -9.18 6.52
N VAL A 68 18.03 -9.32 6.56
CA VAL A 68 18.91 -8.85 5.48
C VAL A 68 18.77 -9.72 4.24
N THR A 69 18.73 -11.03 4.42
CA THR A 69 18.50 -11.98 3.31
C THR A 69 17.16 -11.70 2.62
N LEU A 70 16.10 -11.44 3.39
CA LEU A 70 14.79 -11.11 2.86
C LEU A 70 14.79 -9.79 2.08
N SER A 71 15.43 -8.75 2.62
CA SER A 71 15.56 -7.47 1.90
C SER A 71 16.28 -7.62 0.56
N ARG A 72 17.31 -8.48 0.48
CA ARG A 72 18.02 -8.75 -0.77
C ARG A 72 17.18 -9.56 -1.74
N PHE A 73 16.48 -10.58 -1.23
CA PHE A 73 15.53 -11.33 -2.02
C PHE A 73 14.50 -10.38 -2.66
N TYR A 74 13.97 -9.40 -1.93
CA TYR A 74 13.07 -8.42 -2.51
C TYR A 74 13.73 -7.56 -3.60
N LEU A 75 14.95 -7.05 -3.37
CA LEU A 75 15.68 -6.28 -4.38
C LEU A 75 15.94 -7.08 -5.66
N ASP A 76 16.24 -8.37 -5.54
CA ASP A 76 16.54 -9.24 -6.68
C ASP A 76 15.29 -9.58 -7.53
N HIS A 77 14.08 -9.50 -6.95
CA HIS A 77 12.84 -9.95 -7.60
C HIS A 77 11.83 -8.82 -7.85
N GLU A 78 12.05 -7.60 -7.37
CA GLU A 78 11.06 -6.51 -7.50
C GLU A 78 10.65 -6.19 -8.95
N ASP A 79 11.54 -6.41 -9.92
CA ASP A 79 11.24 -6.23 -11.35
C ASP A 79 10.13 -7.18 -11.85
N GLU A 80 10.06 -8.41 -11.31
CA GLU A 80 9.01 -9.38 -11.64
C GLU A 80 7.64 -8.92 -11.15
N TYR A 81 7.60 -8.15 -10.07
CA TYR A 81 6.35 -7.64 -9.47
C TYR A 81 5.90 -6.34 -10.11
N ILE A 82 6.84 -5.44 -10.45
CA ILE A 82 6.53 -4.17 -11.15
C ILE A 82 5.86 -4.45 -12.49
N GLY A 83 6.34 -5.47 -13.22
CA GLY A 83 5.77 -5.86 -14.52
C GLY A 83 4.31 -6.31 -14.49
N ARG A 84 3.73 -6.54 -13.30
CA ARG A 84 2.31 -6.94 -13.14
C ARG A 84 1.33 -5.78 -13.29
N VAL A 85 1.81 -4.54 -13.26
CA VAL A 85 1.00 -3.34 -13.54
C VAL A 85 1.44 -2.74 -14.87
N LEU A 86 0.47 -2.49 -15.76
CA LEU A 86 0.75 -1.97 -17.09
C LEU A 86 1.42 -0.58 -17.02
N PRO A 87 2.52 -0.32 -17.77
CA PRO A 87 3.21 0.97 -17.77
C PRO A 87 2.34 2.15 -18.22
N ASP A 88 1.30 1.87 -19.01
CA ASP A 88 0.36 2.87 -19.52
C ASP A 88 -0.79 3.17 -18.54
N TYR A 89 -0.80 2.56 -17.36
CA TYR A 89 -1.70 2.91 -16.27
C TYR A 89 -1.32 4.29 -15.70
N PRO A 90 -2.27 5.24 -15.53
CA PRO A 90 -3.71 5.13 -15.73
C PRO A 90 -4.23 5.56 -17.12
N ARG A 91 -3.36 6.05 -18.03
CA ARG A 91 -3.75 6.63 -19.33
C ARG A 91 -4.62 5.71 -20.20
N ARG A 92 -4.35 4.40 -20.17
CA ARG A 92 -5.11 3.40 -20.96
C ARG A 92 -6.38 2.91 -20.25
N VAL A 93 -6.52 3.20 -18.95
CA VAL A 93 -7.61 2.71 -18.11
C VAL A 93 -8.83 3.64 -18.21
N GLN A 94 -9.62 3.39 -19.26
CA GLN A 94 -11.09 3.38 -19.24
C GLN A 94 -11.84 4.71 -19.04
N GLY A 95 -11.20 5.86 -19.25
CA GLY A 95 -11.89 7.15 -19.18
C GLY A 95 -12.26 7.59 -17.76
N LEU A 96 -11.64 7.00 -16.73
CA LEU A 96 -11.66 7.53 -15.38
C LEU A 96 -10.72 8.74 -15.29
N SER A 97 -11.14 9.79 -14.59
CA SER A 97 -10.28 10.93 -14.33
C SER A 97 -9.23 10.59 -13.25
N HIS A 98 -8.14 11.36 -13.20
CA HIS A 98 -7.16 11.23 -12.11
C HIS A 98 -7.81 11.44 -10.73
N GLU A 99 -8.84 12.27 -10.65
CA GLU A 99 -9.61 12.54 -9.43
C GLU A 99 -10.41 11.31 -8.99
N ASP A 100 -11.07 10.63 -9.93
CA ASP A 100 -11.80 9.39 -9.65
C ASP A 100 -10.86 8.35 -9.06
N ILE A 101 -9.69 8.15 -9.67
CA ILE A 101 -8.69 7.19 -9.16
C ILE A 101 -8.20 7.59 -7.76
N GLY A 102 -7.94 8.88 -7.53
CA GLY A 102 -7.62 9.39 -6.19
C GLY A 102 -8.69 9.06 -5.16
N LEU A 103 -9.97 9.23 -5.52
CA LEU A 103 -11.11 8.91 -4.65
C LEU A 103 -11.20 7.40 -4.32
N ILE A 104 -10.91 6.52 -5.29
CA ILE A 104 -10.88 5.06 -5.09
C ILE A 104 -9.89 4.70 -3.98
N PHE A 105 -8.64 5.13 -4.12
CA PHE A 105 -7.59 4.80 -3.15
C PHE A 105 -7.78 5.51 -1.81
N ASN A 106 -8.30 6.74 -1.83
CA ASN A 106 -8.70 7.45 -0.62
C ASN A 106 -9.74 6.65 0.18
N ASN A 107 -10.78 6.16 -0.49
CA ASN A 107 -11.82 5.34 0.15
C ASN A 107 -11.30 3.97 0.59
N LEU A 108 -10.43 3.33 -0.20
CA LEU A 108 -9.77 2.08 0.18
C LEU A 108 -9.02 2.26 1.51
N LEU A 109 -8.21 3.32 1.64
CA LEU A 109 -7.46 3.57 2.86
C LEU A 109 -8.38 3.88 4.06
N ARG A 110 -9.48 4.62 3.86
CA ARG A 110 -10.49 4.84 4.92
C ARG A 110 -11.07 3.53 5.41
N CYS A 111 -11.50 2.66 4.49
CA CYS A 111 -12.05 1.34 4.79
C CYS A 111 -11.02 0.47 5.53
N ALA A 112 -9.78 0.42 5.05
CA ALA A 112 -8.71 -0.37 5.65
C ALA A 112 -8.38 0.07 7.09
N ASN A 113 -8.32 1.38 7.33
CA ASN A 113 -8.12 1.95 8.67
C ASN A 113 -9.30 1.64 9.60
N ALA A 114 -10.54 1.72 9.11
CA ALA A 114 -11.74 1.37 9.88
C ALA A 114 -11.77 -0.13 10.27
N LEU A 115 -11.24 -0.98 9.41
CA LEU A 115 -11.05 -2.42 9.67
C LEU A 115 -9.86 -2.71 10.60
N LYS A 116 -9.00 -1.73 10.89
CA LYS A 116 -7.75 -1.87 11.66
C LYS A 116 -6.80 -2.91 11.06
N MET A 117 -6.68 -2.92 9.74
CA MET A 117 -5.77 -3.81 9.03
C MET A 117 -4.30 -3.47 9.32
N CYS A 118 -3.41 -4.45 9.21
CA CYS A 118 -1.97 -4.20 9.26
C CYS A 118 -1.49 -3.53 7.97
N GLU A 119 -0.39 -2.78 8.04
CA GLU A 119 0.10 -1.99 6.90
C GLU A 119 0.47 -2.86 5.69
N THR A 120 1.05 -4.05 5.89
CA THR A 120 1.34 -4.98 4.79
C THR A 120 0.07 -5.33 4.01
N ALA A 121 -1.04 -5.59 4.70
CA ALA A 121 -2.33 -5.83 4.07
C ALA A 121 -2.91 -4.59 3.37
N ILE A 122 -2.68 -3.38 3.89
CA ILE A 122 -3.14 -2.13 3.25
C ILE A 122 -2.42 -1.94 1.91
N TYR A 123 -1.09 -2.07 1.89
CA TYR A 123 -0.31 -1.95 0.66
C TYR A 123 -0.66 -3.06 -0.34
N LEU A 124 -0.88 -4.28 0.15
CA LEU A 124 -1.33 -5.38 -0.69
C LEU A 124 -2.71 -5.11 -1.32
N ALA A 125 -3.66 -4.59 -0.54
CA ALA A 125 -4.98 -4.23 -1.06
C ALA A 125 -4.90 -3.11 -2.12
N ILE A 126 -4.01 -2.12 -1.91
CA ILE A 126 -3.74 -1.06 -2.89
C ILE A 126 -3.20 -1.66 -4.18
N ASP A 127 -2.21 -2.56 -4.10
CA ASP A 127 -1.63 -3.22 -5.27
C ASP A 127 -2.64 -4.06 -6.04
N ILE A 128 -3.45 -4.85 -5.33
CA ILE A 128 -4.55 -5.62 -5.92
C ILE A 128 -5.47 -4.69 -6.71
N VAL A 129 -5.90 -3.56 -6.14
CA VAL A 129 -6.80 -2.63 -6.82
C VAL A 129 -6.12 -1.99 -8.04
N HIS A 130 -4.85 -1.62 -7.96
CA HIS A 130 -4.10 -1.15 -9.12
C HIS A 130 -4.09 -2.17 -10.27
N ARG A 131 -3.73 -3.41 -9.98
CA ARG A 131 -3.69 -4.50 -10.97
C ARG A 131 -5.05 -4.75 -11.60
N ILE A 132 -6.11 -4.79 -10.79
CA ILE A 132 -7.48 -5.02 -11.28
C ILE A 132 -7.95 -3.87 -12.16
N LEU A 133 -7.68 -2.62 -11.77
CA LEU A 133 -8.02 -1.45 -12.58
C LEU A 133 -7.33 -1.48 -13.97
N THR A 134 -6.15 -2.11 -14.10
CA THR A 134 -5.54 -2.29 -15.44
C THR A 134 -6.29 -3.23 -16.37
N GLN A 135 -7.13 -4.13 -15.84
CA GLN A 135 -7.77 -5.21 -16.58
C GLN A 135 -9.27 -4.98 -16.82
N ILE A 136 -9.99 -4.35 -15.87
CA ILE A 136 -11.46 -4.25 -15.93
C ILE A 136 -11.95 -2.82 -16.06
N SER A 137 -12.85 -2.57 -17.02
CA SER A 137 -13.58 -1.30 -17.18
C SER A 137 -14.58 -1.10 -16.07
N ILE A 138 -14.19 -0.37 -15.03
CA ILE A 138 -15.09 -0.09 -13.93
C ILE A 138 -15.88 1.18 -14.24
N GLY A 139 -17.13 1.01 -14.68
CA GLY A 139 -18.11 2.09 -14.52
C GLY A 139 -18.28 2.39 -13.03
N LYS A 140 -18.23 3.68 -12.64
CA LYS A 140 -18.32 4.21 -11.25
C LYS A 140 -18.00 3.17 -10.18
N THR A 141 -16.72 3.05 -9.87
CA THR A 141 -16.10 2.25 -8.81
C THR A 141 -17.10 1.61 -7.85
N SER A 142 -17.36 0.32 -8.04
CA SER A 142 -18.20 -0.39 -7.11
C SER A 142 -17.46 -0.53 -5.77
N PRO A 143 -17.96 0.01 -4.65
CA PRO A 143 -17.33 -0.16 -3.33
C PRO A 143 -17.19 -1.64 -2.94
N TYR A 144 -17.86 -2.55 -3.66
CA TYR A 144 -17.70 -4.00 -3.55
C TYR A 144 -16.34 -4.49 -4.03
N LEU A 145 -15.70 -3.86 -5.03
CA LEU A 145 -14.32 -4.17 -5.42
C LEU A 145 -13.39 -3.89 -4.24
N LEU A 146 -13.53 -2.73 -3.60
CA LEU A 146 -12.69 -2.36 -2.46
C LEU A 146 -12.89 -3.33 -1.30
N ALA A 147 -14.14 -3.67 -0.98
CA ALA A 147 -14.44 -4.67 0.05
C ALA A 147 -13.81 -6.03 -0.27
N THR A 148 -13.84 -6.46 -1.54
CA THR A 148 -13.26 -7.73 -1.99
C THR A 148 -11.73 -7.71 -1.91
N ALA A 149 -11.08 -6.66 -2.39
CA ALA A 149 -9.62 -6.50 -2.32
C ALA A 149 -9.12 -6.48 -0.87
N LEU A 150 -9.82 -5.76 0.03
CA LEU A 150 -9.52 -5.74 1.46
C LEU A 150 -9.74 -7.12 2.10
N PHE A 151 -10.80 -7.84 1.69
CA PHE A 151 -11.11 -9.18 2.18
C PHE A 151 -10.03 -10.20 1.81
N VAL A 152 -9.52 -10.15 0.57
CA VAL A 152 -8.40 -10.99 0.12
C VAL A 152 -7.11 -10.59 0.84
N ALA A 153 -6.79 -9.30 0.91
CA ALA A 153 -5.55 -8.83 1.52
C ALA A 153 -5.42 -9.22 3.00
N GLN A 154 -6.50 -9.15 3.80
CA GLN A 154 -6.45 -9.58 5.20
C GLN A 154 -6.26 -11.10 5.38
N LYS A 155 -6.57 -11.92 4.36
CA LYS A 155 -6.35 -13.37 4.43
C LYS A 155 -4.89 -13.72 4.18
N VAL A 156 -4.23 -12.96 3.30
CA VAL A 156 -2.80 -13.11 3.00
C VAL A 156 -1.94 -12.51 4.11
N GLU A 157 -2.28 -11.31 4.54
CA GLU A 157 -1.56 -10.53 5.56
C GLU A 157 -2.47 -10.27 6.77
N PRO A 158 -2.66 -11.25 7.67
CA PRO A 158 -3.56 -11.10 8.80
C PRO A 158 -3.03 -10.09 9.83
N SER A 159 -3.94 -9.27 10.37
CA SER A 159 -3.64 -8.38 11.48
C SER A 159 -3.48 -9.17 12.80
N GLN A 160 -2.95 -8.52 13.85
CA GLN A 160 -2.92 -9.10 15.20
C GLN A 160 -4.32 -9.43 15.75
N LEU A 161 -5.37 -8.82 15.21
CA LEU A 161 -6.77 -9.08 15.58
C LEU A 161 -7.34 -10.30 14.82
N GLY A 162 -6.53 -10.96 13.99
CA GLY A 162 -6.94 -12.07 13.14
C GLY A 162 -7.63 -11.63 11.85
N ILE A 163 -8.28 -12.60 11.20
CA ILE A 163 -9.04 -12.40 9.96
C ILE A 163 -10.50 -12.15 10.33
N LEU A 164 -11.07 -11.05 9.83
CA LEU A 164 -12.49 -10.76 10.00
C LEU A 164 -13.32 -11.65 9.07
N PRO A 165 -14.33 -12.37 9.60
CA PRO A 165 -15.31 -13.07 8.76
C PRO A 165 -16.04 -12.12 7.82
N ALA A 166 -16.46 -12.64 6.65
CA ALA A 166 -17.16 -11.88 5.62
C ALA A 166 -18.31 -11.02 6.18
N SER A 167 -19.20 -11.60 6.98
CA SER A 167 -20.33 -10.89 7.58
C SER A 167 -19.89 -9.68 8.41
N ARG A 168 -18.89 -9.83 9.29
CA ARG A 168 -18.39 -8.73 10.13
C ARG A 168 -17.65 -7.67 9.33
N LEU A 169 -16.89 -8.07 8.30
CA LEU A 169 -16.26 -7.11 7.40
C LEU A 169 -17.31 -6.26 6.68
N LEU A 170 -18.34 -6.90 6.12
CA LEU A 170 -19.43 -6.20 5.44
C LEU A 170 -20.21 -5.28 6.38
N THR A 171 -20.53 -5.73 7.59
CA THR A 171 -21.19 -4.88 8.60
C THR A 171 -20.35 -3.65 8.94
N LYS A 172 -19.02 -3.79 9.04
CA LYS A 172 -18.13 -2.66 9.32
C LYS A 172 -18.01 -1.67 8.17
N LEU A 173 -18.08 -2.14 6.91
CA LEU A 173 -17.93 -1.30 5.73
C LEU A 173 -19.24 -0.65 5.27
N PHE A 174 -20.34 -1.38 5.34
CA PHE A 174 -21.63 -0.99 4.76
C PHE A 174 -22.75 -0.81 5.81
N GLY A 175 -22.47 -1.07 7.08
CA GLY A 175 -23.43 -1.00 8.17
C GLY A 175 -24.24 -2.29 8.37
N GLU A 176 -24.96 -2.36 9.50
CA GLU A 176 -25.77 -3.52 9.90
C GLU A 176 -26.97 -3.77 8.98
N ASN A 177 -27.47 -2.72 8.33
CA ASN A 177 -28.65 -2.79 7.46
C ASN A 177 -28.31 -3.08 5.98
N ASN A 178 -27.05 -3.42 5.67
CA ASN A 178 -26.66 -3.72 4.29
C ASN A 178 -27.30 -5.02 3.80
N THR A 179 -28.23 -4.90 2.85
CA THR A 179 -28.91 -6.03 2.19
C THR A 179 -28.52 -6.21 0.73
N HIS A 180 -27.82 -5.24 0.14
CA HIS A 180 -27.52 -5.21 -1.29
C HIS A 180 -26.25 -5.97 -1.68
N PHE A 181 -25.34 -6.18 -0.72
CA PHE A 181 -24.10 -6.91 -0.95
C PHE A 181 -23.88 -7.91 0.19
N THR A 182 -24.09 -9.18 -0.12
CA THR A 182 -24.11 -10.27 0.86
C THR A 182 -22.75 -10.95 0.98
N SER A 183 -22.58 -11.81 2.00
CA SER A 183 -21.36 -12.64 2.10
C SER A 183 -21.21 -13.57 0.89
N ALA A 184 -22.31 -14.04 0.29
CA ALA A 184 -22.26 -14.87 -0.91
C ALA A 184 -21.69 -14.09 -2.11
N ASP A 185 -22.12 -12.84 -2.27
CA ASP A 185 -21.60 -11.94 -3.32
C ASP A 185 -20.12 -11.63 -3.09
N LEU A 186 -19.70 -11.41 -1.84
CA LEU A 186 -18.30 -11.20 -1.49
C LEU A 186 -17.42 -12.41 -1.86
N TYR A 187 -17.89 -13.63 -1.57
CA TYR A 187 -17.16 -14.84 -1.96
C TYR A 187 -17.12 -15.04 -3.47
N GLY A 188 -18.23 -14.74 -4.18
CA GLY A 188 -18.26 -14.76 -5.64
C GLY A 188 -17.26 -13.78 -6.25
N ASN A 189 -17.25 -12.53 -5.76
CA ASN A 189 -16.29 -11.52 -6.19
C ASN A 189 -14.86 -11.91 -5.84
N GLU A 190 -14.61 -12.53 -4.68
CA GLU A 190 -13.29 -13.01 -4.29
C GLU A 190 -12.75 -14.03 -5.32
N ILE A 191 -13.58 -14.99 -5.72
CA ILE A 191 -13.20 -15.98 -6.73
C ILE A 191 -12.82 -15.26 -8.02
N VAL A 192 -13.68 -14.37 -8.52
CA VAL A 192 -13.42 -13.61 -9.76
C VAL A 192 -12.14 -12.77 -9.65
N LEU A 193 -11.94 -12.09 -8.53
CA LEU A 193 -10.75 -11.28 -8.26
C LEU A 193 -9.48 -12.13 -8.31
N LEU A 194 -9.46 -13.29 -7.65
CA LEU A 194 -8.31 -14.19 -7.65
C LEU A 194 -7.99 -14.73 -9.05
N HIS A 195 -9.01 -14.96 -9.88
CA HIS A 195 -8.81 -15.32 -11.29
C HIS A 195 -8.16 -14.19 -12.08
N TYR A 196 -8.58 -12.94 -11.93
CA TYR A 196 -7.92 -11.80 -12.57
C TYR A 196 -6.47 -11.59 -12.12
N LEU A 197 -6.12 -12.09 -10.94
CA LEU A 197 -4.76 -12.04 -10.42
C LEU A 197 -3.94 -13.28 -10.79
N ASP A 198 -4.51 -14.26 -11.50
CA ASP A 198 -3.91 -15.58 -11.73
C ASP A 198 -3.40 -16.23 -10.44
N PHE A 199 -4.10 -15.98 -9.32
CA PHE A 199 -3.70 -16.36 -7.96
C PHE A 199 -2.33 -15.84 -7.48
N HIS A 200 -1.68 -14.97 -8.24
CA HIS A 200 -0.45 -14.26 -7.86
C HIS A 200 -0.78 -13.06 -6.99
N VAL A 201 -1.23 -13.29 -5.76
CA VAL A 201 -1.66 -12.21 -4.85
C VAL A 201 -0.45 -11.50 -4.23
N GLU A 202 0.64 -12.22 -4.00
CA GLU A 202 1.86 -11.68 -3.39
C GLU A 202 2.48 -10.55 -4.22
N THR A 203 3.11 -9.59 -3.56
CA THR A 203 3.75 -8.45 -4.22
C THR A 203 4.82 -7.81 -3.35
N ILE A 204 5.80 -7.16 -3.98
CA ILE A 204 6.82 -6.37 -3.29
C ILE A 204 6.38 -4.91 -3.30
N THR A 205 6.20 -4.35 -2.11
CA THR A 205 5.71 -2.99 -1.90
C THR A 205 6.74 -2.12 -1.21
N SER A 206 6.64 -0.79 -1.37
CA SER A 206 7.55 0.15 -0.70
C SER A 206 7.60 -0.05 0.81
N TYR A 207 6.48 -0.48 1.43
CA TYR A 207 6.41 -0.76 2.87
C TYR A 207 7.37 -1.85 3.34
N HIS A 208 7.64 -2.86 2.50
CA HIS A 208 8.61 -3.91 2.83
C HIS A 208 9.99 -3.30 3.11
N TYR A 209 10.38 -2.25 2.36
CA TYR A 209 11.66 -1.57 2.53
C TYR A 209 11.66 -0.50 3.63
N VAL A 210 10.51 0.05 4.02
CA VAL A 210 10.42 1.13 5.01
C VAL A 210 11.13 0.74 6.31
N LYS A 211 10.87 -0.48 6.81
CA LYS A 211 11.50 -0.96 8.05
C LYS A 211 13.01 -1.11 7.90
N PHE A 212 13.49 -1.68 6.80
CA PHE A 212 14.91 -1.92 6.58
C PHE A 212 15.69 -0.63 6.40
N PHE A 213 15.24 0.23 5.50
CA PHE A 213 15.97 1.44 5.13
C PHE A 213 15.95 2.48 6.24
N SER A 214 14.83 2.63 6.96
CA SER A 214 14.78 3.52 8.12
C SER A 214 15.66 3.04 9.29
N ASN A 215 15.78 1.72 9.48
CA ASN A 215 16.71 1.17 10.46
C ASN A 215 18.16 1.42 10.02
N ALA A 216 18.50 1.17 8.75
CA ALA A 216 19.83 1.44 8.21
C ALA A 216 20.21 2.94 8.31
N ALA A 217 19.23 3.83 8.15
CA ALA A 217 19.39 5.28 8.35
C ALA A 217 19.49 5.71 9.82
N GLY A 218 19.19 4.83 10.78
CA GLY A 218 19.15 5.19 12.21
C GLY A 218 17.98 6.10 12.58
N PHE A 219 16.85 6.02 11.87
CA PHE A 219 15.72 6.91 12.08
C PHE A 219 15.01 6.71 13.43
N THR A 220 14.62 7.84 14.01
CA THR A 220 13.69 7.90 15.15
C THR A 220 12.29 7.44 14.75
N VAL A 221 11.40 7.24 15.73
CA VAL A 221 10.01 6.85 15.46
C VAL A 221 9.30 7.88 14.58
N GLN A 222 9.50 9.17 14.81
CA GLN A 222 8.88 10.22 14.01
C GLN A 222 9.39 10.23 12.56
N GLN A 223 10.71 10.06 12.37
CA GLN A 223 11.32 9.98 11.04
C GLN A 223 10.85 8.73 10.27
N LYS A 224 10.68 7.59 10.96
CA LYS A 224 10.07 6.38 10.40
C LYS A 224 8.62 6.62 9.97
N SER A 225 7.85 7.31 10.79
CA SER A 225 6.48 7.70 10.44
C SER A 225 6.43 8.61 9.22
N LEU A 226 7.37 9.56 9.08
CA LEU A 226 7.45 10.40 7.89
C LEU A 226 7.78 9.56 6.65
N LEU A 227 8.78 8.67 6.71
CA LEU A 227 9.09 7.77 5.59
C LEU A 227 7.86 6.93 5.18
N HIS A 228 7.13 6.43 6.17
CA HIS A 228 5.90 5.68 5.95
C HIS A 228 4.81 6.54 5.30
N TYR A 229 4.63 7.79 5.73
CA TYR A 229 3.71 8.74 5.11
C TYR A 229 4.03 8.96 3.63
N LEU A 230 5.31 9.24 3.31
CA LEU A 230 5.78 9.49 1.96
C LEU A 230 5.52 8.29 1.03
N THR A 231 5.86 7.09 1.50
CA THR A 231 5.66 5.85 0.74
C THR A 231 4.19 5.49 0.58
N GLN A 232 3.34 5.76 1.59
CA GLN A 232 1.90 5.47 1.53
C GLN A 232 1.19 6.36 0.51
N MET A 233 1.52 7.65 0.48
CA MET A 233 0.96 8.58 -0.52
C MET A 233 1.35 8.16 -1.93
N CYS A 234 2.59 7.74 -2.13
CA CYS A 234 3.07 7.29 -3.45
C CYS A 234 2.38 6.00 -3.88
N ALA A 235 2.24 5.03 -2.98
CA ALA A 235 1.58 3.75 -3.29
C ALA A 235 0.14 3.93 -3.78
N MET A 236 -0.57 4.97 -3.33
CA MET A 236 -1.93 5.30 -3.78
C MET A 236 -1.97 6.03 -5.13
N ASN A 237 -0.82 6.49 -5.64
CA ASN A 237 -0.72 7.19 -6.91
C ASN A 237 -0.32 6.20 -8.02
N PRO A 238 -1.14 6.03 -9.07
CA PRO A 238 -0.82 5.22 -10.24
C PRO A 238 0.56 5.42 -10.84
N GLU A 239 1.05 6.66 -10.84
CA GLU A 239 2.32 6.98 -11.48
C GLU A 239 3.53 6.43 -10.71
N SER A 240 3.34 5.96 -9.48
CA SER A 240 4.40 5.34 -8.68
C SER A 240 4.93 4.04 -9.29
N TYR A 241 4.12 3.33 -10.08
CA TYR A 241 4.50 2.08 -10.76
C TYR A 241 5.53 2.26 -11.89
N LYS A 242 5.88 3.51 -12.22
CA LYS A 242 7.03 3.81 -13.09
C LYS A 242 8.38 3.63 -12.38
N TYR A 243 8.36 3.53 -11.05
CA TYR A 243 9.54 3.48 -10.20
C TYR A 243 9.59 2.16 -9.43
N LYS A 244 10.79 1.71 -9.10
CA LYS A 244 10.94 0.52 -8.24
C LYS A 244 10.48 0.84 -6.82
N PRO A 245 9.77 -0.08 -6.12
CA PRO A 245 9.37 0.13 -4.74
C PRO A 245 10.56 0.43 -3.82
N SER A 246 11.72 -0.20 -4.05
CA SER A 246 12.95 0.12 -3.31
C SER A 246 13.45 1.54 -3.58
N ALA A 247 13.42 1.98 -4.85
CA ALA A 247 13.91 3.29 -5.25
C ALA A 247 13.03 4.40 -4.65
N LEU A 248 11.70 4.23 -4.64
CA LEU A 248 10.78 5.14 -3.95
C LEU A 248 11.06 5.22 -2.45
N THR A 249 11.27 4.09 -1.78
CA THR A 249 11.57 4.11 -0.35
C THR A 249 12.93 4.74 -0.06
N ALA A 250 13.96 4.45 -0.89
CA ALA A 250 15.28 5.06 -0.76
C ALA A 250 15.25 6.58 -0.99
N ALA A 251 14.49 7.05 -1.98
CA ALA A 251 14.27 8.47 -2.23
C ALA A 251 13.49 9.14 -1.08
N GLY A 252 12.55 8.42 -0.46
CA GLY A 252 11.89 8.84 0.77
C GLY A 252 12.88 9.03 1.93
N VAL A 253 13.90 8.17 2.06
CA VAL A 253 14.97 8.34 3.07
C VAL A 253 15.75 9.63 2.81
N VAL A 254 16.06 9.94 1.55
CA VAL A 254 16.71 11.22 1.18
C VAL A 254 15.87 12.40 1.65
N LEU A 255 14.56 12.40 1.38
CA LEU A 255 13.66 13.48 1.81
C LEU A 255 13.55 13.59 3.32
N VAL A 256 13.49 12.48 4.05
CA VAL A 256 13.49 12.51 5.52
C VAL A 256 14.80 13.11 6.04
N ASN A 257 15.94 12.75 5.46
CA ASN A 257 17.22 13.35 5.83
C ASN A 257 17.23 14.86 5.62
N GLU A 258 16.70 15.34 4.49
CA GLU A 258 16.60 16.77 4.18
C GLU A 258 15.69 17.52 5.17
N VAL A 259 14.50 16.97 5.45
CA VAL A 259 13.51 17.59 6.36
C VAL A 259 14.05 17.73 7.78
N PHE A 260 14.81 16.73 8.25
CA PHE A 260 15.35 16.71 9.61
C PHE A 260 16.81 17.18 9.71
N GLY A 261 17.43 17.64 8.61
CA GLY A 261 18.82 18.10 8.60
C GLY A 261 19.84 17.01 8.96
N LEU A 262 19.54 15.75 8.63
CA LEU A 262 20.41 14.60 8.89
C LEU A 262 21.53 14.48 7.83
N PRO A 263 22.60 13.72 8.11
CA PRO A 263 23.64 13.43 7.11
C PRO A 263 23.04 12.84 5.83
N ARG A 264 23.46 13.35 4.66
CA ARG A 264 22.79 13.10 3.38
C ARG A 264 22.71 11.62 2.99
N TRP A 265 23.81 10.86 3.10
CA TRP A 265 23.87 9.43 2.78
C TRP A 265 25.09 8.78 3.43
N THR A 266 24.90 7.64 4.10
CA THR A 266 25.97 6.89 4.76
C THR A 266 26.38 5.67 3.94
N GLU A 267 27.59 5.15 4.13
CA GLU A 267 28.04 3.89 3.49
C GLU A 267 27.10 2.72 3.81
N LYS A 268 26.55 2.71 5.03
CA LYS A 268 25.53 1.75 5.47
C LYS A 268 24.26 1.85 4.62
N LEU A 269 23.77 3.06 4.35
CA LEU A 269 22.62 3.24 3.46
C LEU A 269 22.94 2.76 2.04
N HIS A 270 24.12 3.07 1.51
CA HIS A 270 24.52 2.57 0.20
C HIS A 270 24.54 1.04 0.15
N PHE A 271 25.09 0.38 1.16
CA PHE A 271 25.13 -1.08 1.25
C PHE A 271 23.75 -1.74 1.31
N PHE A 272 22.83 -1.20 2.12
CA PHE A 272 21.51 -1.81 2.30
C PHE A 272 20.52 -1.48 1.17
N THR A 273 20.63 -0.29 0.58
CA THR A 273 19.69 0.15 -0.45
C THR A 273 20.20 -0.17 -1.86
N THR A 274 21.51 -0.32 -2.04
CA THR A 274 22.21 -0.35 -3.34
C THR A 274 22.15 0.96 -4.14
N TYR A 275 21.54 2.01 -3.57
CA TYR A 275 21.37 3.30 -4.22
C TYR A 275 22.36 4.36 -3.72
N SER A 276 22.53 5.39 -4.52
CA SER A 276 23.15 6.67 -4.17
C SER A 276 22.14 7.79 -4.46
N PRO A 277 22.19 8.94 -3.77
CA PRO A 277 21.21 10.01 -3.95
C PRO A 277 21.09 10.52 -5.40
N GLU A 278 22.19 10.47 -6.16
CA GLU A 278 22.23 10.91 -7.55
C GLU A 278 21.39 10.03 -8.47
N MET A 279 21.19 8.76 -8.11
CA MET A 279 20.33 7.82 -8.86
C MET A 279 18.84 7.98 -8.55
N LEU A 280 18.49 8.73 -7.50
CA LEU A 280 17.13 8.82 -6.94
C LEU A 280 16.43 10.15 -7.23
N VAL A 281 16.98 10.95 -8.15
CA VAL A 281 16.51 12.31 -8.44
C VAL A 281 15.07 12.32 -8.95
N SER A 282 14.71 11.36 -9.82
CA SER A 282 13.38 11.25 -10.42
C SER A 282 12.33 10.85 -9.38
N GLU A 283 12.64 9.84 -8.57
CA GLU A 283 11.80 9.31 -7.50
C GLU A 283 11.59 10.38 -6.41
N ARG A 284 12.68 11.08 -6.02
CA ARG A 284 12.61 12.19 -5.08
C ARG A 284 11.68 13.29 -5.59
N GLY A 285 11.82 13.66 -6.86
CA GLY A 285 10.97 14.67 -7.51
C GLY A 285 9.50 14.27 -7.49
N PHE A 286 9.20 13.01 -7.82
CA PHE A 286 7.84 12.45 -7.79
C PHE A 286 7.22 12.42 -6.39
N ILE A 287 7.98 11.99 -5.36
CA ILE A 287 7.50 11.98 -3.98
C ILE A 287 7.22 13.41 -3.52
N LEU A 288 8.10 14.36 -3.84
CA LEU A 288 7.94 15.77 -3.46
C LEU A 288 6.71 16.39 -4.12
N SER A 289 6.50 16.17 -5.42
CA SER A 289 5.31 16.68 -6.11
C SER A 289 4.02 16.07 -5.54
N THR A 290 4.04 14.78 -5.19
CA THR A 290 2.90 14.10 -4.57
C THR A 290 2.63 14.65 -3.16
N TRP A 291 3.66 14.87 -2.36
CA TRP A 291 3.53 15.45 -1.02
C TRP A 291 2.92 16.86 -1.10
N VAL A 292 3.46 17.74 -1.96
CA VAL A 292 2.91 19.10 -2.16
C VAL A 292 1.45 19.06 -2.60
N HIS A 293 1.09 18.14 -3.50
CA HIS A 293 -0.29 17.99 -3.95
C HIS A 293 -1.23 17.57 -2.81
N ILE A 294 -0.86 16.56 -2.02
CA ILE A 294 -1.66 16.11 -0.86
C ILE A 294 -1.78 17.21 0.20
N THR A 295 -0.71 17.95 0.47
CA THR A 295 -0.75 19.08 1.42
C THR A 295 -1.69 20.19 0.96
N LYS A 296 -1.83 20.43 -0.35
CA LYS A 296 -2.82 21.37 -0.89
C LYS A 296 -4.24 20.87 -0.69
N LEU A 297 -4.52 19.61 -1.05
CA LEU A 297 -5.85 18.99 -0.84
C LEU A 297 -6.24 18.94 0.64
N ALA A 298 -5.26 18.86 1.55
CA ALA A 298 -5.53 18.87 2.98
C ALA A 298 -6.03 20.23 3.52
N GLN A 299 -5.97 21.30 2.73
CA GLN A 299 -6.53 22.61 3.08
C GLN A 299 -8.04 22.71 2.81
N ASP A 300 -8.61 21.75 2.07
CA ASP A 300 -10.03 21.69 1.78
C ASP A 300 -10.83 21.13 2.99
N ASP A 301 -12.16 21.25 2.94
CA ASP A 301 -13.07 20.79 4.02
C ASP A 301 -12.95 19.27 4.32
N HIS A 302 -12.47 18.49 3.36
CA HIS A 302 -12.36 17.04 3.44
C HIS A 302 -10.92 16.57 3.11
N PRO A 303 -10.00 16.61 4.08
CA PRO A 303 -8.61 16.25 3.84
C PRO A 303 -8.48 14.77 3.43
N PRO A 304 -7.50 14.43 2.57
CA PRO A 304 -7.24 13.05 2.16
C PRO A 304 -7.00 12.11 3.35
N ALA A 305 -7.49 10.87 3.25
CA ALA A 305 -7.41 9.86 4.28
C ALA A 305 -5.96 9.56 4.71
N VAL A 306 -5.01 9.64 3.78
CA VAL A 306 -3.58 9.49 4.08
C VAL A 306 -3.07 10.65 4.94
N PHE A 307 -3.50 11.88 4.67
CA PHE A 307 -3.15 13.02 5.51
C PHE A 307 -3.71 12.87 6.92
N VAL A 308 -4.99 12.50 7.03
CA VAL A 308 -5.69 12.29 8.31
C VAL A 308 -5.09 11.14 9.12
N LYS A 309 -4.70 10.03 8.47
CA LYS A 309 -4.05 8.90 9.13
C LYS A 309 -2.77 9.36 9.82
N PHE A 310 -1.93 10.10 9.11
CA PHE A 310 -0.60 10.51 9.59
C PHE A 310 -0.60 11.83 10.38
N SER A 311 -1.75 12.51 10.52
CA SER A 311 -1.94 13.63 11.44
C SER A 311 -2.23 13.17 12.87
N SER A 312 -2.35 11.86 13.10
CA SER A 312 -2.51 11.28 14.43
C SER A 312 -1.22 11.39 15.24
N HIS A 313 -1.37 11.60 16.55
CA HIS A 313 -0.25 11.57 17.50
C HIS A 313 0.49 10.22 17.51
N TYR A 314 -0.18 9.13 17.12
CA TYR A 314 0.47 7.83 16.94
C TYR A 314 1.62 7.88 15.91
N PHE A 315 1.44 8.66 14.85
CA PHE A 315 2.45 8.86 13.81
C PHE A 315 3.32 10.11 14.05
N GLY A 316 3.17 10.79 15.18
CA GLY A 316 3.94 11.99 15.50
C GLY A 316 3.58 13.22 14.65
N ASN A 317 2.33 13.29 14.16
CA ASN A 317 1.78 14.40 13.38
C ASN A 317 2.61 14.77 12.14
N VAL A 318 3.20 13.76 11.48
CA VAL A 318 4.16 13.95 10.39
C VAL A 318 3.54 14.52 9.13
N SER A 319 2.23 14.35 8.91
CA SER A 319 1.56 14.93 7.73
C SER A 319 1.49 16.46 7.77
N SER A 320 1.57 17.06 8.97
CA SER A 320 1.62 18.51 9.16
C SER A 320 3.01 19.12 8.98
N LEU A 321 4.05 18.31 8.75
CA LEU A 321 5.39 18.80 8.48
C LEU A 321 5.43 19.48 7.10
N LEU A 322 6.24 20.54 7.00
CA LEU A 322 6.44 21.25 5.74
C LEU A 322 7.36 20.41 4.84
N SER A 323 6.95 20.24 3.58
CA SER A 323 7.83 19.68 2.57
C SER A 323 9.06 20.57 2.38
N PRO A 324 10.24 20.01 2.08
CA PRO A 324 11.41 20.81 1.75
C PRO A 324 11.12 21.67 0.50
N ILE A 325 11.74 22.86 0.44
CA ILE A 325 11.56 23.79 -0.68
C ILE A 325 12.12 23.12 -1.95
N MET A 326 11.38 23.20 -3.07
CA MET A 326 11.83 22.76 -4.38
C MET A 326 13.08 23.50 -4.85
#